data_AF-A0A9P7SJK1-F1
#
_entry.id   AF-A0A9P7SJK1-F1
#
_cell.length_a   1.000
_cell.length_b   1.000
_cell.length_c   1.000
_cell.angle_alpha   90.00
_cell.angle_beta   90.00
_cell.angle_gamma   90.00
#
_symmetry.space_group_name_H-M   'P 1'
#
loop_
_entity.id
_entity.type
_entity.pdbx_description
1 polymer ?
#
loop_
_entity_poly.entity_id
_entity_poly.type
_entity_poly.pdbx_seq_one_letter_code
_entity_poly.pdbx_strand_id
1 'polypeptide(L)'
;MKALVAFLAMLAPALASHISLTERSVAAPNSSSPAPGTPSGAYCECGYTYCASVLMAMKTPWTTKQLANAYCTTSHAACSSGKPSTGINTALFICLCNDAGQKYGSNLDLLCACDKCLVVAPDFRGRSDAVVRDWSN
;
A
#
# COMPACT_ATOMS: atom_id res chain seq x y z
N MET A 1 -11.73 -75.54 5.52
CA MET A 1 -11.35 -74.37 4.69
C MET A 1 -11.70 -73.12 5.51
N LYS A 2 -10.74 -72.46 6.16
CA LYS A 2 -10.15 -71.13 5.79
C LYS A 2 -11.23 -70.08 5.47
N ALA A 3 -11.27 -68.85 5.95
CA ALA A 3 -10.55 -68.06 6.95
C ALA A 3 -11.34 -66.74 7.12
N LEU A 4 -11.01 -65.97 8.17
CA LEU A 4 -11.52 -64.65 8.57
C LEU A 4 -11.31 -63.50 7.56
N VAL A 5 -11.84 -62.32 7.96
CA VAL A 5 -11.44 -60.91 7.66
C VAL A 5 -12.36 -60.21 6.63
N ALA A 6 -13.37 -59.42 7.02
CA ALA A 6 -13.41 -58.08 7.63
C ALA A 6 -12.93 -56.92 6.73
N PHE A 7 -13.66 -55.80 6.79
CA PHE A 7 -13.31 -54.39 6.47
C PHE A 7 -14.22 -53.71 5.43
N LEU A 8 -14.90 -52.65 5.89
CA LEU A 8 -15.15 -51.32 5.28
C LEU A 8 -16.31 -50.69 6.08
N ALA A 9 -16.06 -50.23 7.32
CA ALA A 9 -15.52 -48.90 7.65
C ALA A 9 -16.47 -47.76 7.28
N MET A 10 -17.39 -47.50 8.21
CA MET A 10 -17.90 -46.20 8.69
C MET A 10 -17.85 -44.99 7.74
N LEU A 11 -19.04 -44.51 7.34
CA LEU A 11 -19.22 -43.11 6.94
C LEU A 11 -18.92 -42.21 8.15
N ALA A 12 -17.84 -41.44 8.06
CA ALA A 12 -17.53 -40.40 9.01
C ALA A 12 -18.50 -39.21 8.85
N PRO A 13 -19.09 -38.67 9.93
CA PRO A 13 -19.65 -37.33 9.87
C PRO A 13 -18.48 -36.35 9.68
N ALA A 14 -18.57 -35.48 8.68
CA ALA A 14 -17.64 -34.38 8.51
C ALA A 14 -17.69 -33.50 9.76
N LEU A 15 -16.70 -33.65 10.63
CA LEU A 15 -16.41 -32.71 11.70
C LEU A 15 -16.14 -31.36 11.04
N ALA A 16 -17.11 -30.46 11.14
CA ALA A 16 -16.88 -29.05 10.93
C ALA A 16 -15.78 -28.63 11.91
N SER A 17 -14.56 -28.46 11.40
CA SER A 17 -13.47 -27.80 12.13
C SER A 17 -13.90 -26.36 12.38
N HIS A 18 -14.56 -26.14 13.51
CA HIS A 18 -14.65 -24.83 14.13
C HIS A 18 -13.23 -24.51 14.57
N ILE A 19 -12.52 -23.73 13.74
CA ILE A 19 -11.33 -23.02 14.17
C ILE A 19 -11.82 -22.04 15.24
N SER A 20 -11.86 -22.49 16.50
CA SER A 20 -11.86 -21.59 17.65
C SER A 20 -10.49 -20.94 17.68
N LEU A 21 -10.36 -19.88 16.88
CA LEU A 21 -9.28 -18.93 17.01
C LEU A 21 -9.53 -18.26 18.37
N THR A 22 -8.94 -18.87 19.40
CA THR A 22 -8.80 -18.23 20.70
C THR A 22 -7.93 -17.02 20.45
N GLU A 23 -8.60 -15.89 20.27
CA GLU A 23 -8.01 -14.57 20.16
C GLU A 23 -7.24 -14.33 21.46
N ARG A 24 -5.96 -14.72 21.48
CA ARG A 24 -4.99 -14.14 22.40
C ARG A 24 -4.87 -12.69 21.98
N SER A 25 -5.79 -11.85 22.46
CA SER A 25 -5.54 -10.43 22.62
C SER A 25 -4.40 -10.28 23.60
N VAL A 26 -3.17 -10.45 23.12
CA VAL A 26 -2.01 -9.87 23.76
C VAL A 26 -2.20 -8.38 23.60
N ALA A 27 -2.62 -7.71 24.67
CA ALA A 27 -2.57 -6.26 24.73
C ALA A 27 -1.14 -5.84 24.34
N ALA A 28 -1.02 -5.06 23.26
CA ALA A 28 0.25 -4.47 22.91
C ALA A 28 0.77 -3.73 24.15
N PRO A 29 2.06 -3.88 24.52
CA PRO A 29 2.61 -3.06 25.58
C PRO A 29 2.33 -1.61 25.20
N ASN A 30 1.69 -0.86 26.10
CA ASN A 30 1.46 0.58 25.96
C ASN A 30 2.82 1.26 25.86
N SER A 31 3.37 1.30 24.64
CA SER A 31 4.52 2.11 24.34
C SER A 31 3.99 3.52 24.20
N SER A 32 3.99 4.25 25.31
CA SER A 32 3.83 5.70 25.34
C SER A 32 5.07 6.33 24.70
N SER A 33 5.27 6.06 23.42
CA SER A 33 6.20 6.80 22.59
C SER A 33 5.51 8.14 22.28
N PRO A 34 6.21 9.27 22.39
CA PRO A 34 5.65 10.57 22.03
C PRO A 34 5.03 10.50 20.64
N ALA A 35 3.83 11.07 20.47
CA ALA A 35 3.22 11.18 19.15
C ALA A 35 4.27 11.79 18.20
N PRO A 36 4.64 11.11 17.10
CA PRO A 36 5.64 11.64 16.19
C PRO A 36 5.19 13.02 15.73
N GLY A 37 6.00 14.04 16.05
CA GLY A 37 5.79 15.37 15.53
C GLY A 37 5.74 15.33 14.00
N THR A 38 4.96 16.22 13.39
CA THR A 38 4.92 16.34 11.94
C THR A 38 6.35 16.53 11.42
N PRO A 39 6.82 15.71 10.44
CA PRO A 39 8.17 15.81 9.91
C PRO A 39 8.47 17.21 9.35
N SER A 40 9.73 17.64 9.46
CA SER A 40 10.19 18.84 8.76
C SER A 40 10.33 18.53 7.26
N GLY A 41 9.72 19.36 6.42
CA GLY A 41 9.72 19.19 4.97
C GLY A 41 8.47 18.50 4.42
N ALA A 42 8.55 18.09 3.15
CA ALA A 42 7.46 17.41 2.47
C ALA A 42 7.26 16.00 3.07
N TYR A 43 6.03 15.69 3.47
CA TYR A 43 5.66 14.40 4.05
C TYR A 43 4.35 13.91 3.45
N CYS A 44 4.03 12.64 3.70
CA CYS A 44 2.77 12.02 3.34
C CYS A 44 2.32 11.06 4.45
N GLU A 45 1.04 10.72 4.54
CA GLU A 45 0.58 9.70 5.48
C GLU A 45 0.86 8.29 4.95
N CYS A 46 1.41 7.44 5.80
CA CYS A 46 1.85 6.08 5.45
C CYS A 46 0.73 5.22 4.87
N GLY A 47 0.98 4.59 3.72
CA GLY A 47 0.03 3.70 3.05
C GLY A 47 -1.10 4.43 2.31
N TYR A 48 -1.09 5.76 2.26
CA TYR A 48 -2.05 6.54 1.50
C TYR A 48 -1.56 6.76 0.07
N THR A 49 -2.50 6.81 -0.86
CA THR A 49 -2.25 7.16 -2.25
C THR A 49 -2.60 8.61 -2.51
N TYR A 50 -1.80 9.30 -3.32
CA TYR A 50 -1.97 10.71 -3.61
C TYR A 50 -1.75 11.00 -5.10
N CYS A 51 -2.63 11.82 -5.66
CA CYS A 51 -2.29 12.50 -6.90
C CYS A 51 -1.17 13.49 -6.65
N ALA A 52 -0.24 13.62 -7.60
CA ALA A 52 0.84 14.61 -7.54
C ALA A 52 0.33 16.03 -7.25
N SER A 53 -0.78 16.41 -7.88
CA SER A 53 -1.44 17.70 -7.64
C SER A 53 -1.82 17.95 -6.17
N VAL A 54 -2.23 16.90 -5.45
CA VAL A 54 -2.54 16.99 -4.02
C VAL A 54 -1.26 17.14 -3.20
N LEU A 55 -0.22 16.35 -3.49
CA LEU A 55 1.09 16.45 -2.83
C LEU A 55 1.71 17.84 -2.99
N MET A 56 1.52 18.47 -4.15
CA MET A 56 1.97 19.84 -4.43
C MET A 56 1.14 20.92 -3.74
N ALA A 57 -0.08 20.60 -3.31
CA ALA A 57 -1.00 21.52 -2.64
C ALA A 57 -1.03 21.35 -1.10
N MET A 58 -0.27 20.39 -0.56
CA MET A 58 -0.16 20.18 0.89
C MET A 58 0.46 21.39 1.60
N LYS A 59 0.23 21.47 2.92
CA LYS A 59 0.83 22.49 3.78
C LYS A 59 2.36 22.55 3.65
N THR A 60 3.01 21.38 3.54
CA THR A 60 4.41 21.24 3.17
C THR A 60 4.49 20.59 1.79
N PRO A 61 4.47 21.40 0.72
CA PRO A 61 4.28 20.90 -0.62
C PRO A 61 5.49 20.12 -1.12
N TRP A 62 5.22 19.05 -1.87
CA TRP A 62 6.24 18.34 -2.64
C TRP A 62 6.58 19.12 -3.90
N THR A 63 7.87 19.19 -4.24
CA THR A 63 8.33 19.84 -5.46
C THR A 63 8.23 18.90 -6.67
N THR A 64 8.08 19.46 -7.87
CA THR A 64 8.10 18.68 -9.12
C THR A 64 9.38 17.83 -9.25
N LYS A 65 10.52 18.32 -8.76
CA LYS A 65 11.78 17.58 -8.77
C LYS A 65 11.73 16.34 -7.86
N GLN A 66 11.18 16.47 -6.65
CA GLN A 66 11.02 15.34 -5.73
C GLN A 66 10.06 14.29 -6.30
N LEU A 67 8.95 14.73 -6.90
CA LEU A 67 7.98 13.82 -7.52
C LEU A 67 8.55 13.13 -8.77
N ALA A 68 9.27 13.86 -9.62
CA ALA A 68 9.93 13.26 -10.79
C ALA A 68 11.02 12.25 -10.36
N ASN A 69 11.74 12.54 -9.28
CA ASN A 69 12.70 11.59 -8.71
C ASN A 69 11.99 10.32 -8.24
N ALA A 70 10.94 10.44 -7.42
CA ALA A 70 10.14 9.31 -6.95
C ALA A 70 9.59 8.46 -8.11
N TYR A 71 9.07 9.12 -9.15
CA TYR A 71 8.61 8.45 -10.37
C TYR A 71 9.73 7.61 -10.99
N CYS A 72 10.89 8.22 -11.20
CA CYS A 72 12.00 7.59 -11.92
C CYS A 72 12.78 6.56 -11.09
N THR A 73 12.71 6.62 -9.76
CA THR A 73 13.30 5.61 -8.87
C THR A 73 12.39 4.41 -8.65
N THR A 74 11.10 4.52 -8.99
CA THR A 74 10.18 3.38 -8.91
C THR A 74 10.57 2.32 -9.93
N SER A 75 10.66 1.06 -9.49
CA SER A 75 11.03 -0.04 -10.38
C SER A 75 10.10 -0.15 -11.58
N HIS A 76 10.67 -0.44 -12.75
CA HIS A 76 9.95 -0.58 -14.03
C HIS A 76 9.17 0.65 -14.50
N ALA A 77 9.27 1.79 -13.81
CA ALA A 77 8.68 3.03 -14.27
C ALA A 77 9.32 3.46 -15.59
N ALA A 78 8.49 3.83 -16.56
CA ALA A 78 8.94 4.37 -17.82
C ALA A 78 9.57 5.76 -17.61
N CYS A 79 10.87 5.78 -17.34
CA CYS A 79 11.65 6.99 -17.17
C CYS A 79 12.91 6.92 -18.03
N SER A 80 13.08 7.91 -18.91
CA SER A 80 14.25 8.01 -19.79
C SER A 80 15.09 9.20 -19.35
N SER A 81 16.38 8.98 -19.06
CA SER A 81 17.32 10.02 -18.63
C SER A 81 16.82 10.88 -17.44
N GLY A 82 16.10 10.28 -16.49
CA GLY A 82 15.56 10.99 -15.32
C GLY A 82 14.29 11.81 -15.60
N LYS A 83 13.69 11.65 -16.78
CA LYS A 83 12.43 12.30 -17.16
C LYS A 83 11.28 11.29 -17.16
N PRO A 84 10.19 11.54 -16.41
CA PRO A 84 8.96 10.76 -16.50
C PRO A 84 8.41 10.72 -17.93
N SER A 85 7.93 9.56 -18.37
CA SER A 85 7.30 9.40 -19.69
C SER A 85 5.95 10.10 -19.81
N THR A 86 5.27 10.33 -18.69
CA THR A 86 3.95 10.96 -18.59
C THR A 86 4.01 12.27 -17.79
N GLY A 87 2.89 13.00 -17.76
CA GLY A 87 2.77 14.24 -17.01
C GLY A 87 2.89 14.00 -15.50
N ILE A 88 3.88 14.62 -14.86
CA ILE A 88 4.09 14.44 -13.42
C ILE A 88 2.91 14.88 -12.57
N ASN A 89 2.16 15.90 -13.00
CA ASN A 89 1.02 16.46 -12.25
C ASN A 89 -0.20 15.52 -12.19
N THR A 90 -0.26 14.52 -13.06
CA THR A 90 -1.35 13.54 -13.16
C THR A 90 -0.93 12.16 -12.66
N ALA A 91 0.30 12.01 -12.17
CA ALA A 91 0.79 10.75 -11.61
C ALA A 91 0.14 10.43 -10.25
N LEU A 92 -0.04 9.13 -10.01
CA LEU A 92 -0.53 8.58 -8.74
C LEU A 92 0.63 7.94 -7.98
N PHE A 93 0.84 8.37 -6.74
CA PHE A 93 1.88 7.87 -5.85
C PHE A 93 1.28 7.18 -4.62
N ILE A 94 2.02 6.24 -4.02
CA ILE A 94 1.80 5.73 -2.66
C ILE A 94 2.88 6.25 -1.73
N CYS A 95 2.49 6.60 -0.51
CA CYS A 95 3.44 6.90 0.56
C CYS A 95 3.97 5.61 1.19
N LEU A 96 5.26 5.36 0.99
CA LEU A 96 5.96 4.24 1.60
C LEU A 96 6.50 4.60 2.98
N CYS A 97 6.50 3.61 3.86
CA CYS A 97 6.98 3.74 5.22
C CYS A 97 7.90 2.59 5.59
N ASN A 98 8.84 2.88 6.49
CA ASN A 98 9.87 1.92 6.89
C ASN A 98 9.29 0.93 7.90
N ASP A 99 8.32 1.37 8.71
CA ASP A 99 7.69 0.57 9.77
C ASP A 99 6.16 0.57 9.67
N ALA A 100 5.53 -0.54 10.04
CA ALA A 100 4.06 -0.73 9.97
C ALA A 100 3.26 0.21 10.88
N GLY A 101 3.86 0.73 11.95
CA GLY A 101 3.25 1.69 12.87
C GLY A 101 3.58 3.15 12.57
N GLN A 102 4.37 3.42 11.53
CA GLN A 102 4.78 4.77 11.16
C GLN A 102 3.56 5.54 10.63
N LYS A 103 3.35 6.77 11.13
CA LYS A 103 2.22 7.61 10.70
C LYS A 103 2.52 8.39 9.43
N TYR A 104 3.72 8.95 9.33
CA TYR A 104 4.13 9.81 8.22
C TYR A 104 5.37 9.27 7.54
N GLY A 105 5.38 9.25 6.22
CA GLY A 105 6.52 8.90 5.39
C GLY A 105 7.07 10.09 4.61
N SER A 106 8.26 9.89 4.05
CA SER A 106 8.93 10.82 3.13
C SER A 106 9.40 10.13 1.85
N ASN A 107 8.91 8.92 1.60
CA ASN A 107 9.23 8.14 0.41
C ASN A 107 7.93 7.91 -0.38
N LEU A 108 8.01 8.10 -1.68
CA LEU A 108 6.90 7.91 -2.60
C LEU A 108 7.32 6.91 -3.67
N ASP A 109 6.42 5.99 -3.97
CA ASP A 109 6.52 5.12 -5.15
C ASP A 109 5.38 5.42 -6.11
N LEU A 110 5.67 5.32 -7.40
CA LEU A 110 4.69 5.50 -8.47
C LEU A 110 3.80 4.26 -8.56
N LEU A 111 2.50 4.44 -8.33
CA LEU A 111 1.52 3.41 -8.64
C LEU A 111 1.16 3.43 -10.12
N CYS A 112 0.89 4.63 -10.64
CA CYS A 112 0.43 4.77 -12.01
C CYS A 112 0.91 6.07 -12.63
N ALA A 113 1.55 5.90 -13.79
CA ALA A 113 1.84 6.93 -14.78
C ALA A 113 0.56 7.31 -15.53
N CYS A 114 -0.46 7.79 -14.83
CA CYS A 114 -1.78 8.00 -15.42
C CYS A 114 -1.85 9.34 -16.19
N ASP A 115 -2.65 9.37 -17.26
CA ASP A 115 -3.01 10.62 -17.93
C ASP A 115 -3.96 11.48 -17.07
N LYS A 116 -4.70 10.83 -16.16
CA LYS A 116 -5.58 11.48 -15.18
C LYS A 116 -5.47 10.78 -13.83
N CYS A 117 -5.37 11.59 -12.77
CA CYS A 117 -5.50 11.13 -11.40
C CYS A 117 -6.75 11.75 -10.78
N LEU A 118 -7.64 10.90 -10.30
CA LEU A 118 -8.90 11.28 -9.70
C LEU A 118 -8.69 11.54 -8.21
N VAL A 119 -8.99 12.75 -7.79
CA VAL A 119 -9.06 13.13 -6.37
C VAL A 119 -10.53 13.08 -5.98
N VAL A 120 -10.93 12.04 -5.24
CA VAL A 120 -12.32 11.86 -4.81
C VAL A 120 -12.44 12.37 -3.38
N ALA A 121 -13.41 13.25 -3.13
CA ALA A 121 -13.78 13.66 -1.78
C ALA A 121 -14.52 12.51 -1.06
N PRO A 122 -14.41 12.38 0.27
CA PRO A 122 -13.84 13.33 1.23
C PRO A 122 -12.36 13.11 1.58
N ASP A 123 -11.74 12.03 1.11
CA ASP A 123 -10.45 11.53 1.60
C ASP A 123 -9.24 12.07 0.85
N PHE A 124 -9.43 12.84 -0.23
CA PHE A 124 -8.37 13.41 -1.10
C PHE A 124 -7.33 12.38 -1.57
N ARG A 125 -7.66 11.09 -1.47
CA ARG A 125 -6.81 9.99 -1.91
C ARG A 125 -6.86 9.92 -3.42
N GLY A 126 -5.67 9.81 -4.01
CA GLY A 126 -5.55 9.63 -5.44
C GLY A 126 -6.04 8.26 -5.86
N ARG A 127 -6.78 8.22 -6.96
CA ARG A 127 -7.20 7.00 -7.64
C ARG A 127 -6.87 7.14 -9.12
N SER A 128 -6.43 6.06 -9.75
CA SER A 128 -6.29 6.00 -11.19
C SER A 128 -7.67 5.76 -11.82
N ASP A 129 -7.93 6.38 -12.97
CA ASP A 129 -9.13 6.11 -13.77
C ASP A 129 -9.03 4.77 -14.54
N ALA A 130 -7.82 4.23 -14.66
CA ALA A 130 -7.54 2.89 -15.16
C ALA A 130 -7.13 1.94 -14.02
N VAL A 131 -7.18 0.62 -14.29
CA VAL A 131 -6.56 -0.39 -13.42
C VAL A 131 -5.07 -0.05 -13.30
N VAL A 132 -4.59 0.11 -12.05
CA VAL A 132 -3.16 0.19 -11.76
C VAL A 132 -2.53 -1.04 -12.40
N ARG A 133 -1.77 -0.85 -13.46
CA ARG A 133 -1.10 -1.99 -14.10
C ARG A 133 -0.16 -2.56 -13.07
N ASP A 134 -0.41 -3.80 -12.68
CA ASP A 134 0.49 -4.57 -11.86
C ASP A 134 1.82 -4.63 -12.61
N TRP A 135 2.86 -4.00 -12.06
CA TRP A 135 4.20 -3.99 -12.62
C TRP A 135 4.95 -5.29 -12.28
N SER A 136 4.21 -6.38 -12.03
CA SER A 136 4.75 -7.70 -11.77
C SER A 136 4.96 -8.43 -13.10
N ASN A 137 6.16 -8.34 -13.66
CA ASN A 137 6.65 -9.31 -14.64
C ASN A 137 8.10 -9.69 -14.33
#